data_AF-A0A843GYI6-F1
#
_entry.id   AF-A0A843GYI6-F1
#
_cell.length_a   1.000
_cell.length_b   1.000
_cell.length_c   1.000
_cell.angle_alpha   90.00
_cell.angle_beta   90.00
_cell.angle_gamma   90.00
#
_symmetry.space_group_name_H-M   'P 1'
#
loop_
_entity.id
_entity.type
_entity.pdbx_description
1 polymer ?
#
loop_
_entity_poly.entity_id
_entity_poly.type
_entity_poly.pdbx_seq_one_letter_code
_entity_poly.pdbx_strand_id
1 'polypeptide(L)' 'MCMIIIEFAKRLATNRGFSKNTISIYLRSLNFFDDFLRATTLGERGVEYPHTIEMEDIEEFTEQERANGKGIKTVNNYLA' A
#
# COMPACT_ATOMS: atom_id res chain seq x y z
N MET A 1 -3.54 -6.98 -8.24
CA MET A 1 -4.12 -5.73 -7.75
C MET A 1 -5.42 -5.99 -7.01
N CYS A 2 -5.36 -5.93 -5.68
CA CYS A 2 -6.52 -6.03 -4.79
C CYS A 2 -7.67 -5.08 -5.18
N MET A 3 -8.91 -5.49 -4.92
CA MET A 3 -10.13 -4.69 -5.20
C MET A 3 -10.13 -3.33 -4.48
N ILE A 4 -9.64 -3.25 -3.23
CA ILE A 4 -9.47 -1.99 -2.49
C ILE A 4 -8.48 -1.06 -3.19
N ILE A 5 -7.38 -1.61 -3.71
CA ILE A 5 -6.34 -0.82 -4.37
C ILE A 5 -6.84 -0.28 -5.71
N ILE A 6 -7.60 -1.10 -6.46
CA ILE A 6 -8.26 -0.67 -7.69
C ILE A 6 -9.26 0.46 -7.41
N GLU A 7 -10.10 0.33 -6.38
CA GLU A 7 -11.07 1.37 -6.03
C GLU A 7 -10.40 2.64 -5.50
N PHE A 8 -9.34 2.52 -4.69
CA PHE A 8 -8.58 3.67 -4.22
C PHE A 8 -7.82 4.38 -5.36
N ALA A 9 -7.25 3.62 -6.30
CA ALA A 9 -6.63 4.14 -7.51
C ALA A 9 -7.62 4.91 -8.39
N LYS A 10 -8.83 4.36 -8.61
CA LYS A 10 -9.91 5.06 -9.31
C LYS A 10 -10.27 6.35 -8.58
N ARG A 11 -10.39 6.31 -7.25
CA ARG A 11 -10.73 7.47 -6.44
C ARG A 11 -9.65 8.55 -6.53
N LEU A 12 -8.38 8.19 -6.43
CA LEU A 12 -7.23 9.08 -6.65
C LEU A 12 -7.23 9.72 -8.05
N ALA A 13 -7.51 8.93 -9.09
CA ALA A 13 -7.57 9.42 -10.47
C ALA A 13 -8.72 10.43 -10.69
N THR A 14 -9.82 10.28 -9.97
CA THR A 14 -10.97 11.20 -10.02
C THR A 14 -10.84 12.41 -9.08
N ASN A 15 -9.93 12.36 -8.10
CA ASN A 15 -9.80 13.38 -7.08
C ASN A 15 -8.93 14.54 -7.58
N ARG A 16 -9.56 15.68 -7.90
CA ARG A 16 -8.88 16.87 -8.46
C ARG A 16 -7.93 17.59 -7.49
N GLY A 17 -7.86 17.15 -6.22
CA GLY A 17 -7.03 17.79 -5.19
C GLY A 17 -5.54 17.44 -5.24
N PHE A 18 -5.15 16.36 -5.92
CA PHE A 18 -3.76 15.89 -5.94
C PHE A 18 -3.05 16.19 -7.27
N SER A 19 -1.76 16.51 -7.18
CA SER A 19 -0.92 16.64 -8.37
C SER A 19 -0.74 15.27 -9.05
N LYS A 20 -0.49 15.25 -10.37
CA LYS A 20 -0.18 14.01 -11.12
C LYS A 20 0.98 13.24 -10.51
N ASN A 21 2.00 13.95 -9.99
CA ASN A 21 3.14 13.34 -9.34
C ASN A 21 2.75 12.66 -8.02
N THR A 22 1.93 13.34 -7.22
CA THR A 22 1.39 12.80 -5.96
C THR A 22 0.55 11.54 -6.20
N ILE A 23 -0.33 11.56 -7.21
CA ILE A 23 -1.12 10.39 -7.60
C ILE A 23 -0.21 9.23 -8.01
N SER A 24 0.83 9.49 -8.81
CA SER A 24 1.81 8.47 -9.22
C SER A 24 2.55 7.84 -8.04
N ILE A 25 2.93 8.67 -7.06
CA ILE A 25 3.58 8.20 -5.82
C ILE A 25 2.61 7.29 -5.05
N TYR A 26 1.37 7.72 -4.82
CA TYR A 26 0.39 6.91 -4.09
C TYR A 26 0.08 5.58 -4.78
N LEU A 27 -0.12 5.58 -6.10
CA LEU A 27 -0.35 4.34 -6.85
C LEU A 27 0.84 3.38 -6.74
N ARG A 28 2.07 3.92 -6.75
CA ARG A 28 3.27 3.09 -6.56
C ARG A 28 3.34 2.50 -5.16
N SER A 29 3.06 3.30 -4.12
CA SER A 29 3.03 2.83 -2.73
C SER A 29 1.98 1.73 -2.53
N LEU A 30 0.79 1.91 -3.10
CA LEU A 30 -0.28 0.92 -3.03
C LEU A 30 0.09 -0.38 -3.73
N ASN A 31 0.76 -0.33 -4.88
CA ASN A 31 1.22 -1.54 -5.55
C ASN A 31 2.24 -2.30 -4.71
N PHE A 32 3.21 -1.62 -4.09
CA PHE A 32 4.15 -2.27 -3.19
C PHE A 32 3.44 -2.93 -1.99
N PHE A 33 2.42 -2.27 -1.47
CA PHE A 33 1.61 -2.85 -0.39
C PHE A 33 0.75 -4.04 -0.86
N ASP A 34 0.19 -4.03 -2.09
CA ASP A 34 -0.50 -5.21 -2.67
C ASP A 34 0.43 -6.41 -2.75
N ASP A 35 1.66 -6.18 -3.22
CA ASP A 35 2.66 -7.22 -3.40
C ASP A 35 3.08 -7.80 -2.05
N PHE A 36 3.28 -6.96 -1.04
CA PHE A 36 3.54 -7.37 0.34
C PHE A 36 2.39 -8.23 0.91
N LEU A 37 1.15 -7.73 0.86
CA LEU A 37 -0.02 -8.44 1.40
C LEU A 37 -0.20 -9.82 0.76
N ARG A 38 0.06 -9.94 -0.55
CA ARG A 38 -0.01 -11.22 -1.27
C ARG A 38 1.10 -12.18 -0.89
N ALA A 39 2.30 -11.66 -0.64
CA ALA A 39 3.48 -12.47 -0.34
C ALA A 39 3.51 -12.97 1.11
N THR A 40 3.00 -12.15 2.04
CA THR A 40 3.12 -12.39 3.47
C THR A 40 1.73 -12.64 4.09
N THR A 41 0.95 -11.58 4.28
CA THR A 41 -0.15 -11.60 5.26
C THR A 41 -1.38 -12.39 4.80
N LEU A 42 -1.79 -12.27 3.53
CA LEU A 42 -2.96 -12.99 3.01
C LEU A 42 -2.68 -14.49 2.84
N GLY A 43 -1.46 -14.83 2.45
CA GLY A 43 -1.01 -16.22 2.33
C GLY A 43 -0.99 -16.92 3.69
N GLU A 44 -0.45 -16.25 4.72
CA GLU A 44 -0.36 -16.78 6.09
C GLU A 44 -1.73 -16.86 6.79
N ARG A 45 -2.62 -15.90 6.52
CA ARG A 45 -3.98 -15.87 7.10
C ARG A 45 -4.98 -16.76 6.37
N GLY A 46 -4.60 -17.37 5.25
CA GLY A 46 -5.47 -18.25 4.46
C GLY A 46 -6.66 -17.54 3.82
N VAL A 47 -6.55 -16.22 3.58
CA VAL A 47 -7.63 -15.40 3.01
C VAL A 47 -7.26 -15.03 1.58
N GLU A 48 -8.11 -15.37 0.61
CA GLU A 48 -7.87 -14.99 -0.80
C GLU A 48 -8.09 -13.48 -1.06
N TYR A 49 -8.82 -12.78 -0.18
CA TYR A 49 -9.20 -11.38 -0.40
C TYR A 49 -9.04 -10.50 0.85
N PRO A 50 -8.39 -9.33 0.72
CA PRO A 50 -8.08 -8.40 1.81
C PRO A 50 -9.27 -7.50 2.18
N HIS A 51 -10.47 -8.04 2.33
CA HIS A 51 -11.61 -7.26 2.84
C HIS A 51 -11.34 -6.71 4.25
N THR A 52 -10.30 -7.21 4.90
CA THR A 52 -9.73 -6.77 6.17
C THR A 52 -8.24 -6.51 5.99
N ILE A 53 -7.89 -5.28 5.61
CA ILE A 53 -6.54 -4.74 5.84
C ILE A 53 -6.55 -4.22 7.28
N GLU A 54 -5.68 -4.77 8.12
CA GLU A 54 -5.54 -4.38 9.51
C GLU A 54 -4.38 -3.41 9.69
N MET A 55 -4.35 -2.71 10.82
CA MET A 55 -3.22 -1.83 11.15
C MET A 55 -1.91 -2.60 11.26
N GLU A 56 -1.97 -3.85 11.73
CA GLU A 56 -0.79 -4.72 11.86
C GLU A 56 -0.13 -4.98 10.50
N ASP A 57 -0.92 -5.16 9.43
CA ASP A 57 -0.40 -5.32 8.06
C ASP A 57 0.37 -4.06 7.60
N ILE A 58 -0.12 -2.87 7.98
CA ILE A 58 0.50 -1.58 7.64
C ILE A 58 1.80 -1.40 8.43
N GLU A 59 1.78 -1.73 9.72
CA GLU A 59 2.95 -1.67 10.59
C GLU A 59 4.05 -2.61 10.08
N GLU A 60 3.72 -3.87 9.80
CA GLU A 60 4.64 -4.89 9.29
C GLU A 60 5.26 -4.48 7.94
N PHE A 61 4.45 -3.96 7.02
CA PHE A 61 4.95 -3.39 5.76
C PHE A 61 5.96 -2.27 5.98
N THR A 62 5.67 -1.33 6.90
CA THR A 62 6.59 -0.20 7.16
C THR A 62 7.89 -0.64 7.82
N GLU A 63 7.85 -1.63 8.70
CA GLU A 63 9.03 -2.21 9.33
C GLU A 63 9.88 -2.96 8.31
N GLN A 64 9.26 -3.76 7.43
CA GLN A 64 9.97 -4.47 6.37
C GLN A 64 10.65 -3.49 5.40
N GLU A 65 9.97 -2.42 4.99
CA GLU A 65 10.59 -1.43 4.09
C GLU A 65 11.75 -0.68 4.77
N ARG A 66 11.68 -0.45 6.10
CA ARG A 66 12.84 0.05 6.86
C ARG A 66 13.97 -0.97 6.91
N ALA A 67 13.67 -2.24 7.14
CA ALA A 67 14.67 -3.32 7.15
C ALA A 67 15.34 -3.50 5.76
N ASN A 68 14.60 -3.25 4.69
CA ASN A 68 15.09 -3.21 3.31
C ASN A 68 15.94 -1.95 2.99
N GLY A 69 16.21 -1.10 3.98
CA GLY A 69 17.07 0.08 3.85
C GLY A 69 16.40 1.29 3.19
N LYS A 70 15.05 1.32 3.11
CA LYS A 70 14.35 2.53 2.64
C LYS A 70 14.52 3.66 3.66
N GLY A 71 14.85 4.85 3.16
CA GLY A 71 14.96 6.03 4.02
C GLY A 71 13.62 6.38 4.68
N ILE A 72 13.68 6.93 5.90
CA ILE A 72 12.51 7.31 6.71
C ILE A 72 11.51 8.17 5.92
N LYS A 73 12.00 9.09 5.09
CA LYS A 73 11.16 9.93 4.23
C LYS A 73 10.33 9.12 3.22
N THR A 74 10.91 8.06 2.67
CA THR A 74 10.21 7.17 1.73
C THR A 74 9.15 6.35 2.46
N VAL A 75 9.46 5.83 3.65
CA VAL A 75 8.51 5.07 4.47
C VAL A 75 7.35 5.97 4.92
N ASN A 76 7.62 7.21 5.35
CA ASN A 76 6.57 8.15 5.72
C ASN A 76 5.66 8.52 4.54
N ASN A 77 6.19 8.54 3.31
CA ASN A 77 5.37 8.77 2.10
C ASN A 77 4.43 7.59 1.80
N TYR A 78 4.64 6.42 2.38
CA TYR A 78 3.70 5.29 2.27
C TYR A 78 2.50 5.43 3.22
N LEU A 79 2.63 6.26 4.26
CA LEU A 79 1.61 6.49 5.30
C LEU A 79 0.82 7.80 5.13
N ALA A 80 1.31 8.71 4.28
CA ALA A 80 0.70 10.02 4.00
C ALA A 80 -0.44 9.95 2.96
#